data_AF-A0A3C1NFF3-F1
#
_entry.id   AF-A0A3C1NFF3-F1
#
_cell.length_a   1.000
_cell.length_b   1.000
_cell.length_c   1.000
_cell.angle_alpha   90.00
_cell.angle_beta   90.00
_cell.angle_gamma   90.00
#
_symmetry.space_group_name_H-M   'P 1'
#
loop_
_entity.id
_entity.type
_entity.pdbx_description
1 polymer ?
#
loop_
_entity_poly.entity_id
_entity_poly.type
_entity_poly.pdbx_seq_one_letter_code
_entity_poly.pdbx_strand_id
1 'polypeptide(L)' 'MYKRQVKDYFLICESYYQAIKTQPASRIEAIDMGRRGLHDEGSQLLKERLSGKIAVDIATARRLFTLLCALHWKG' A
#
# COMPACT_ATOMS: atom_id res chain seq x y z
N MET A 1 -12.50 2.03 -8.21
CA MET A 1 -12.16 2.62 -6.90
C MET A 1 -11.35 1.69 -5.97
N TYR A 2 -10.79 0.55 -6.41
CA TYR A 2 -9.81 -0.23 -5.59
C TYR A 2 -8.54 -0.54 -6.40
N LYS A 3 -8.72 -0.82 -7.70
CA LYS A 3 -7.62 -0.91 -8.68
C LYS A 3 -6.71 0.33 -8.70
N ARG A 4 -7.26 1.53 -8.44
CA ARG A 4 -6.48 2.78 -8.40
C ARG A 4 -5.54 2.82 -7.19
N GLN A 5 -6.04 2.49 -6.00
CA GLN A 5 -5.25 2.48 -4.76
C GLN A 5 -4.12 1.46 -4.82
N VAL A 6 -4.41 0.28 -5.38
CA VAL A 6 -3.38 -0.74 -5.64
C VAL A 6 -2.32 -0.20 -6.59
N LYS A 7 -2.72 0.41 -7.72
CA LYS A 7 -1.80 1.03 -8.69
C LYS A 7 -0.96 2.15 -8.07
N ASP A 8 -1.58 3.07 -7.33
CA ASP A 8 -0.91 4.21 -6.71
C ASP A 8 0.10 3.72 -5.65
N TYR A 9 -0.28 2.71 -4.86
CA TYR A 9 0.62 2.04 -3.91
C TYR A 9 1.82 1.38 -4.61
N PHE A 10 1.62 0.75 -5.77
CA PHE A 10 2.73 0.17 -6.54
C PHE A 10 3.69 1.23 -7.07
N LEU A 11 3.17 2.30 -7.67
CA LEU A 11 3.98 3.38 -8.22
C LEU A 11 4.85 4.04 -7.15
N ILE A 12 4.32 4.21 -5.93
CA ILE A 12 5.12 4.76 -4.84
C ILE A 12 6.13 3.76 -4.26
N CYS A 13 5.84 2.46 -4.30
CA CYS A 13 6.83 1.43 -3.92
C CYS A 13 8.00 1.40 -4.91
N GLU A 14 7.74 1.53 -6.20
CA GLU A 14 8.80 1.66 -7.21
C GLU A 14 9.61 2.94 -7.00
N SER A 15 8.93 4.08 -6.78
CA SER A 15 9.57 5.36 -6.48
C SER A 15 10.46 5.27 -5.22
N TYR A 16 9.97 4.62 -4.17
CA TYR A 16 10.73 4.35 -2.95
C TYR A 16 11.96 3.49 -3.23
N TYR A 17 11.80 2.39 -3.99
CA TYR A 17 12.90 1.50 -4.36
C TYR A 17 13.99 2.19 -5.20
N GLN A 18 13.62 3.12 -6.08
CA GLN A 18 14.61 3.93 -6.80
C GLN A 18 15.27 4.97 -5.90
N ALA A 19 14.51 5.57 -4.97
CA ALA A 19 15.02 6.59 -4.07
C ALA A 19 16.10 6.05 -3.13
N ILE A 20 15.92 4.86 -2.54
CA ILE A 20 16.90 4.27 -1.60
C ILE A 20 18.26 4.00 -2.22
N LYS A 21 18.37 3.95 -3.56
CA LYS A 21 19.64 3.71 -4.25
C LYS A 21 20.48 4.97 -4.44
N THR A 22 19.85 6.15 -4.49
CA THR A 22 20.50 7.37 -5.02
C THR A 22 20.15 8.67 -4.30
N GLN A 23 19.05 8.72 -3.56
CA GLN A 23 18.52 9.97 -3.02
C GLN A 23 18.97 10.21 -1.57
N PRO A 24 19.04 11.49 -1.13
CA PRO A 24 19.30 11.83 0.27
C PRO A 24 18.23 11.27 1.22
N ALA A 25 18.61 11.04 2.48
CA ALA A 25 17.74 10.48 3.52
C ALA A 25 16.40 11.23 3.66
N SER A 26 16.42 12.56 3.65
CA SER A 26 15.21 13.39 3.76
C SER A 26 14.19 13.14 2.63
N ARG A 27 14.68 12.87 1.41
CA ARG A 27 13.81 12.54 0.28
C ARG A 27 13.30 11.11 0.34
N ILE A 28 14.12 10.16 0.82
CA ILE A 28 13.68 8.79 1.07
C ILE A 28 12.55 8.78 2.11
N GLU A 29 12.71 9.51 3.21
CA GLU A 29 11.70 9.64 4.27
C GLU A 29 10.40 10.24 3.75
N ALA A 30 10.46 11.31 2.95
CA ALA A 30 9.27 11.91 2.35
C ALA A 30 8.48 10.93 1.48
N ILE A 31 9.18 10.11 0.67
CA ILE A 31 8.55 9.09 -0.17
C ILE A 31 8.01 7.94 0.70
N ASP A 32 8.74 7.52 1.74
CA ASP A 32 8.31 6.46 2.63
C ASP A 32 7.05 6.84 3.42
N MET A 33 6.94 8.09 3.85
CA MET A 33 5.71 8.60 4.46
C MET A 33 4.52 8.47 3.52
N GLY A 34 4.67 8.86 2.25
CA GLY A 34 3.62 8.70 1.23
C GLY A 34 3.28 7.22 0.99
N ARG A 35 4.30 6.34 0.94
CA ARG A 35 4.13 4.89 0.81
C ARG A 35 3.30 4.31 1.95
N ARG A 36 3.60 4.69 3.20
CA ARG A 36 2.86 4.26 4.39
C ARG A 36 1.42 4.80 4.37
N GLY A 37 1.22 6.06 3.97
CA GLY A 37 -0.12 6.65 3.83
C GLY A 37 -1.00 5.89 2.83
N LEU A 38 -0.47 5.58 1.65
CA LEU A 38 -1.20 4.82 0.63
C LEU A 38 -1.49 3.37 1.07
N HIS A 39 -0.58 2.74 1.82
CA HIS A 39 -0.82 1.41 2.42
C HIS A 39 -1.97 1.45 3.43
N ASP A 40 -1.98 2.47 4.29
CA ASP A 40 -2.98 2.64 5.35
C ASP A 40 -4.37 2.91 4.76
N GLU A 41 -4.46 3.81 3.77
CA GLU A 41 -5.70 4.11 3.04
C GLU A 41 -6.24 2.86 2.33
N GLY A 42 -5.37 2.14 1.62
CA GLY A 42 -5.75 0.91 0.93
C GLY A 42 -6.25 -0.19 1.89
N SER A 43 -5.61 -0.30 3.06
CA SER A 43 -5.98 -1.26 4.11
C SER A 43 -7.32 -0.92 4.75
N GLN A 44 -7.57 0.36 5.02
CA GLN A 44 -8.82 0.83 5.59
C GLN A 44 -9.98 0.61 4.62
N LEU A 45 -9.79 0.94 3.34
CA LEU A 45 -10.79 0.69 2.29
C LEU A 45 -11.05 -0.82 2.11
N LEU A 46 -10.03 -1.66 2.21
CA LEU A 46 -10.19 -3.12 2.16
C LEU A 46 -11.05 -3.63 3.32
N LYS A 47 -10.77 -3.17 4.54
CA LYS A 47 -11.58 -3.49 5.73
C LYS A 47 -13.03 -3.07 5.55
N GLU A 48 -13.28 -1.86 5.08
CA GLU A 48 -14.64 -1.36 4.84
C GLU A 48 -15.39 -2.19 3.81
N ARG A 49 -14.73 -2.63 2.74
CA ARG A 49 -15.34 -3.50 1.71
C ARG A 49 -15.64 -4.92 2.19
N LEU A 50 -14.89 -5.40 3.18
CA LEU A 50 -15.13 -6.71 3.80
C LEU A 50 -16.22 -6.65 4.88
N SER A 51 -16.52 -5.46 5.39
CA SER A 51 -17.59 -5.25 6.36
C SER A 51 -18.92 -5.85 5.87
N GLY A 52 -19.63 -6.52 6.77
CA GLY A 52 -20.86 -7.25 6.45
C GLY A 52 -20.66 -8.62 5.79
N LYS A 53 -19.42 -8.99 5.42
CA LYS A 53 -19.08 -10.34 4.93
C LYS A 53 -18.13 -11.05 5.88
N ILE A 54 -17.05 -10.37 6.26
CA ILE A 54 -15.99 -10.90 7.12
C ILE A 54 -15.50 -9.76 8.02
N ALA A 55 -15.53 -9.98 9.34
CA ALA A 55 -14.94 -9.04 10.29
C ALA A 55 -13.41 -9.19 10.30
N VAL A 56 -12.71 -8.09 10.03
CA VAL A 56 -11.25 -8.02 10.10
C VAL A 56 -10.80 -6.79 10.88
N ASP A 57 -9.79 -6.95 11.72
CA ASP A 57 -9.08 -5.82 12.33
C ASP A 57 -8.16 -5.12 11.31
N ILE A 58 -7.69 -3.91 11.64
CA ILE A 58 -6.86 -3.13 10.73
C ILE A 58 -5.48 -3.77 10.46
N ALA A 59 -4.89 -4.47 11.43
CA ALA A 59 -3.60 -5.14 11.24
C ALA A 59 -3.74 -6.33 10.27
N THR A 60 -4.85 -7.03 10.33
CA THR A 60 -5.21 -8.10 9.41
C THR A 60 -5.52 -7.54 8.02
N ALA A 61 -6.27 -6.44 7.91
CA ALA A 61 -6.51 -5.76 6.65
C ALA A 61 -5.21 -5.28 5.97
N ARG A 62 -4.25 -4.77 6.75
CA ARG A 62 -2.90 -4.41 6.27
C ARG A 62 -2.15 -5.60 5.66
N ARG A 63 -2.18 -6.76 6.32
CA ARG A 63 -1.57 -7.99 5.80
C ARG A 63 -2.23 -8.45 4.51
N LEU A 64 -3.57 -8.42 4.46
CA LEU A 64 -4.33 -8.77 3.26
C LEU A 64 -4.06 -7.81 2.09
N PHE A 65 -3.96 -6.50 2.35
CA PHE A 65 -3.64 -5.52 1.34
C PHE A 65 -2.24 -5.78 0.75
N THR A 66 -1.24 -6.04 1.59
CA THR A 66 0.10 -6.45 1.15
C THR A 66 0.06 -7.69 0.25
N LEU A 67 -0.67 -8.73 0.64
CA LEU A 67 -0.81 -9.95 -0.16
C LEU A 67 -1.50 -9.66 -1.50
N LEU A 68 -2.55 -8.85 -1.49
CA LEU A 68 -3.28 -8.49 -2.71
C LEU A 68 -2.38 -7.73 -3.69
N CYS A 69 -1.60 -6.76 -3.21
CA CYS A 69 -0.59 -6.10 -4.02
C CYS A 69 0.42 -7.14 -4.54
N ALA A 70 1.06 -7.94 -3.68
CA ALA A 70 2.05 -8.92 -4.12
C ALA A 70 1.53 -9.89 -5.22
N LEU A 71 0.27 -10.31 -5.15
CA LEU A 71 -0.35 -11.19 -6.13
C LEU A 71 -0.75 -10.46 -7.42
N HIS A 72 -1.15 -9.19 -7.34
CA HIS A 72 -1.49 -8.38 -8.51
C HIS A 72 -0.28 -8.07 -9.40
N TRP A 73 0.94 -8.10 -8.85
CA TRP A 73 2.18 -7.88 -9.59
C TRP A 73 2.56 -9.03 -10.55
N LYS A 74 2.01 -10.22 -10.36
CA LYS A 74 2.28 -11.41 -11.20
C LYS A 74 1.23 -11.64 -12.31
N GLY A 75 0.40 -10.65 -12.63
CA GLY A 75 -0.62 -10.70 -13.67
C GLY A 75 -0.33 -9.79 -14.85
#